data_AF-A0A7U9RG19-F1
#
_entry.id   AF-A0A7U9RG19-F1
#
_cell.length_a   1.000
_cell.length_b   1.000
_cell.length_c   1.000
_cell.angle_alpha   90.00
_cell.angle_beta   90.00
_cell.angle_gamma   90.00
#
_symmetry.space_group_name_H-M   'P 1'
#
loop_
_entity.id
_entity.type
_entity.pdbx_description
1 polymer ?
#
loop_
_entity_poly.entity_id
_entity_poly.type
_entity_poly.pdbx_seq_one_letter_code
_entity_poly.pdbx_strand_id
1 'polypeptide(L)'
;MLCQYTRDHDKRATAENLLKKLRELSENDCRELICDIQRNYHLPWKARTVGEMVAVARQESGARKLEGHDIMALERFDPEVTHMIVFDVLSGESPVGDKGHRMRLFLTEAGYEKALENQGKAFIQILNHAKVVQGHLQYDRPDGYL
;
A
#
# COMPACT_ATOMS: atom_id res chain seq x y z
N MET A 1 24.18 -15.42 -1.08
CA MET A 1 23.66 -16.66 -0.49
C MET A 1 22.63 -16.24 0.58
N LEU A 2 21.32 -16.36 0.33
CA LEU A 2 20.33 -16.23 1.41
C LEU A 2 20.28 -17.58 2.15
N CYS A 3 19.96 -17.58 3.45
CA CYS A 3 19.98 -18.74 4.36
C CYS A 3 21.35 -19.12 4.99
N GLN A 4 22.31 -18.20 5.07
CA GLN A 4 23.60 -18.46 5.75
C GLN A 4 23.46 -18.79 7.25
N TYR A 5 22.32 -18.46 7.87
CA TYR A 5 22.13 -18.57 9.32
C TYR A 5 21.14 -19.68 9.74
N THR A 6 20.49 -20.40 8.81
CA THR A 6 19.65 -21.55 9.17
C THR A 6 20.51 -22.81 9.31
N ARG A 7 20.54 -23.36 10.53
CA ARG A 7 21.18 -24.65 10.84
C ARG A 7 20.36 -25.85 10.38
N ASP A 8 19.12 -25.62 9.96
CA ASP A 8 18.16 -26.63 9.54
C ASP A 8 18.29 -26.86 8.02
N HIS A 9 18.78 -28.06 7.67
CA HIS A 9 19.09 -28.45 6.30
C HIS A 9 17.82 -28.55 5.44
N ASP A 10 16.72 -29.02 6.02
CA ASP A 10 15.45 -29.22 5.29
C ASP A 10 14.79 -27.87 4.99
N LYS A 11 14.85 -26.92 5.94
CA LYS A 11 14.39 -25.54 5.69
C LYS A 11 15.21 -24.87 4.60
N ARG A 12 16.53 -25.10 4.57
CA ARG A 12 17.39 -24.56 3.52
C ARG A 12 17.04 -25.14 2.15
N ALA A 13 16.92 -26.45 2.05
CA ALA A 13 16.55 -27.12 0.79
C ALA A 13 15.16 -26.68 0.30
N THR A 14 14.22 -26.49 1.22
CA THR A 14 12.87 -25.97 0.90
C THR A 14 12.94 -24.55 0.35
N ALA A 15 13.69 -23.66 1.02
CA ALA A 15 13.87 -22.28 0.56
C ALA A 15 14.56 -22.20 -0.81
N GLU A 16 15.61 -23.01 -1.04
CA GLU A 16 16.31 -23.07 -2.33
C GLU A 16 15.40 -23.57 -3.46
N ASN A 17 14.59 -24.60 -3.22
CA ASN A 17 13.60 -25.08 -4.18
C ASN A 17 12.50 -24.06 -4.49
N LEU A 18 11.99 -23.36 -3.47
CA LEU A 18 11.01 -22.29 -3.65
C LEU A 18 11.59 -21.14 -4.48
N LEU A 19 12.82 -20.73 -4.20
CA LEU A 19 13.51 -19.70 -4.98
C LEU A 19 13.66 -20.10 -6.45
N LYS A 20 13.99 -21.37 -6.72
CA LYS A 20 14.08 -21.87 -8.09
C LYS A 20 12.73 -21.73 -8.81
N LYS A 21 11.63 -22.16 -8.18
CA LYS A 21 10.28 -22.02 -8.73
C LYS A 21 9.91 -20.56 -8.98
N LEU A 22 10.21 -19.66 -8.04
CA LEU A 22 9.95 -18.22 -8.19
C LEU A 22 10.76 -17.58 -9.33
N ARG A 23 12.01 -18.03 -9.57
CA ARG A 23 12.84 -17.54 -10.68
C ARG A 23 12.36 -17.99 -12.06
N GLU A 24 11.60 -19.08 -12.13
CA GLU A 24 11.03 -19.61 -13.37
C GLU A 24 9.73 -18.89 -13.78
N LEU A 25 9.12 -18.12 -12.88
CA LEU A 25 7.91 -17.35 -13.14
C LEU A 25 8.21 -16.12 -14.00
N SER A 26 7.29 -15.79 -14.91
CA SER A 26 7.31 -14.49 -15.58
C SER A 26 6.97 -13.37 -14.59
N GLU A 27 7.25 -12.11 -14.97
CA GLU A 27 6.89 -10.95 -14.14
C GLU A 27 5.38 -10.87 -13.89
N ASN A 28 4.56 -11.18 -14.90
CA ASN A 28 3.11 -11.21 -14.78
C ASN A 28 2.65 -12.30 -13.81
N ASP A 29 3.18 -13.53 -13.92
CA ASP A 29 2.82 -14.63 -13.03
C ASP A 29 3.26 -14.36 -11.59
N CYS A 30 4.45 -13.77 -11.42
CA CYS A 30 4.93 -13.30 -10.12
C CYS A 30 3.96 -12.26 -9.53
N ARG A 31 3.52 -11.29 -10.34
CA ARG A 31 2.57 -10.26 -9.90
C ARG A 31 1.24 -10.86 -9.49
N GLU A 32 0.68 -11.76 -10.30
CA GLU A 32 -0.57 -12.45 -9.98
C GLU A 32 -0.47 -13.27 -8.69
N LEU A 33 0.62 -14.01 -8.51
CA LEU A 33 0.88 -14.77 -7.29
C LEU A 33 0.94 -13.85 -6.06
N ILE A 34 1.63 -12.72 -6.15
CA ILE A 34 1.70 -11.74 -5.06
C ILE A 34 0.31 -11.18 -4.74
N CYS A 35 -0.47 -10.80 -5.76
CA CYS A 35 -1.83 -10.32 -5.59
C CYS A 35 -2.74 -11.37 -4.93
N ASP A 36 -2.62 -12.63 -5.34
CA ASP A 36 -3.40 -13.73 -4.76
C ASP A 36 -3.03 -13.97 -3.28
N ILE A 37 -1.74 -14.05 -2.97
CA ILE A 37 -1.24 -14.16 -1.59
C ILE A 37 -1.79 -13.03 -0.74
N GLN A 38 -1.76 -11.78 -1.23
CA GLN A 38 -2.27 -10.63 -0.50
C GLN A 38 -3.78 -10.68 -0.29
N ARG A 39 -4.54 -11.14 -1.29
CA ARG A 39 -6.01 -11.25 -1.23
C ARG A 39 -6.46 -12.35 -0.26
N ASN A 40 -5.73 -13.47 -0.26
CA ASN A 40 -6.04 -14.65 0.52
C ASN A 40 -5.28 -14.73 1.85
N TYR A 41 -4.46 -13.73 2.17
CA TYR A 41 -3.74 -13.68 3.44
C TYR A 41 -4.73 -13.59 4.59
N HIS A 42 -4.66 -14.55 5.50
CA HIS A 42 -5.39 -14.54 6.76
C HIS A 42 -4.40 -14.85 7.88
N LEU A 43 -4.61 -14.23 9.04
CA LEU A 43 -3.81 -14.56 10.21
C LEU A 43 -4.10 -16.03 10.59
N PRO A 44 -3.07 -16.86 10.79
CA PRO A 44 -3.28 -18.25 11.21
C PRO A 44 -3.71 -18.34 12.70
N TRP A 45 -3.83 -17.19 13.37
CA TRP A 45 -4.36 -17.04 14.73
C TRP A 45 -5.34 -15.87 14.78
N LYS A 46 -6.12 -15.81 15.86
CA LYS A 46 -6.97 -14.66 16.16
C LYS A 46 -6.13 -13.41 16.37
N ALA A 47 -6.48 -12.30 15.71
CA ALA A 47 -5.81 -11.00 15.84
C ALA A 47 -5.64 -10.59 17.32
N ARG A 48 -4.43 -10.15 17.69
CA ARG A 48 -4.07 -9.78 19.07
C ARG A 48 -3.63 -8.33 19.19
N THR A 49 -2.94 -7.82 18.17
CA THR A 49 -2.48 -6.43 18.14
C THR A 49 -3.51 -5.53 17.46
N VAL A 50 -3.45 -4.22 17.74
CA VAL A 50 -4.30 -3.23 17.06
C VAL A 50 -4.09 -3.29 15.55
N GLY A 51 -2.86 -3.39 15.07
CA GLY A 51 -2.55 -3.51 13.64
C GLY A 51 -3.20 -4.75 13.00
N GLU A 52 -3.11 -5.91 13.65
CA GLU A 52 -3.77 -7.14 13.20
C GLU A 52 -5.29 -7.01 13.19
N MET A 53 -5.89 -6.43 14.24
CA MET A 53 -7.34 -6.25 14.33
C MET A 53 -7.86 -5.33 13.22
N VAL A 54 -7.16 -4.23 12.94
CA VAL A 54 -7.52 -3.31 11.86
C VAL A 54 -7.33 -3.97 10.48
N ALA A 55 -6.27 -4.77 10.30
CA ALA A 55 -6.04 -5.50 9.05
C ALA A 55 -7.15 -6.52 8.75
N VAL A 56 -7.59 -7.28 9.77
CA VAL A 56 -8.71 -8.22 9.66
C VAL A 56 -10.01 -7.50 9.36
N ALA A 57 -10.35 -6.44 10.12
CA ALA A 57 -11.58 -5.68 9.92
C ALA A 57 -11.69 -5.09 8.49
N ARG A 58 -10.58 -4.59 7.93
CA ARG A 58 -10.55 -4.11 6.53
C ARG A 58 -10.81 -5.22 5.52
N GLN A 59 -10.23 -6.41 5.73
CA GLN A 59 -10.44 -7.55 4.85
C GLN A 59 -11.90 -8.01 4.89
N GLU A 60 -12.49 -8.09 6.08
CA GLU A 60 -13.90 -8.43 6.28
C GLU A 60 -14.84 -7.40 5.66
N SER A 61 -14.49 -6.11 5.70
CA SER A 61 -15.29 -5.05 5.07
C SER A 61 -15.20 -5.03 3.55
N GLY A 62 -14.29 -5.81 2.94
CA GLY A 62 -14.01 -5.77 1.50
C GLY A 62 -13.41 -4.45 1.01
N ALA A 63 -12.97 -3.58 1.93
CA ALA A 63 -12.43 -2.27 1.55
C ALA A 63 -11.11 -2.46 0.80
N ARG A 64 -11.00 -1.79 -0.36
CA ARG A 64 -9.78 -1.85 -1.17
C ARG A 64 -8.59 -1.35 -0.34
N LYS A 65 -7.52 -2.15 -0.30
CA LYS A 65 -6.23 -1.69 0.25
C LYS A 65 -5.71 -0.58 -0.66
N LEU A 66 -5.57 0.62 -0.09
CA LEU A 66 -4.86 1.72 -0.74
C LEU A 66 -3.36 1.46 -0.61
N GLU A 67 -2.63 1.74 -1.69
CA GLU A 67 -1.18 1.65 -1.72
C GLU A 67 -0.52 2.95 -1.23
N GLY A 68 0.80 2.92 -1.01
CA GLY A 68 1.59 4.06 -0.55
C GLY A 68 2.00 3.94 0.92
N HIS A 69 1.05 3.84 1.84
CA HIS A 69 1.32 3.71 3.28
C HIS A 69 0.65 2.48 3.89
N ASP A 70 1.14 2.08 5.06
CA ASP A 70 0.52 1.00 5.81
C ASP A 70 -0.86 1.41 6.37
N ILE A 71 -1.54 0.42 6.96
CA ILE A 71 -2.88 0.61 7.49
C ILE A 71 -2.90 1.49 8.75
N MET A 72 -1.77 1.61 9.45
CA MET A 72 -1.63 2.43 10.66
C MET A 72 -1.45 3.91 10.32
N ALA A 73 -0.91 4.23 9.14
CA ALA A 73 -0.77 5.58 8.61
C ALA A 73 -0.11 6.53 9.61
N LEU A 74 1.00 6.08 10.22
CA LEU A 74 1.68 6.82 11.28
C LEU A 74 2.31 8.11 10.79
N GLU A 75 2.58 8.21 9.49
CA GLU A 75 3.16 9.37 8.80
C GLU A 75 2.30 10.62 8.98
N ARG A 76 0.99 10.48 9.23
CA ARG A 76 0.10 11.62 9.48
C ARG A 76 0.44 12.42 10.75
N PHE A 77 1.24 11.85 11.65
CA PHE A 77 1.67 12.50 12.88
C PHE A 77 2.99 13.25 12.73
N ASP A 78 3.63 13.19 11.56
CA ASP A 78 4.77 14.04 11.25
C ASP A 78 4.31 15.51 11.22
N PRO A 79 4.97 16.44 11.95
CA PRO A 79 4.62 17.85 11.95
C PRO A 79 4.66 18.53 10.58
N GLU A 80 5.44 18.01 9.62
CA GLU A 80 5.53 18.57 8.27
C GLU A 80 4.39 18.11 7.36
N VAL A 81 3.65 17.06 7.73
CA VAL A 81 2.52 16.53 6.96
C VAL A 81 1.27 17.36 7.21
N THR A 82 0.78 18.03 6.16
CA THR A 82 -0.39 18.91 6.20
C THR A 82 -1.53 18.42 5.31
N HIS A 83 -1.28 17.45 4.43
CA HIS A 83 -2.26 16.92 3.48
C HIS A 83 -2.29 15.39 3.47
N MET A 84 -3.49 14.85 3.24
CA MET A 84 -3.69 13.48 2.83
C MET A 84 -4.47 13.50 1.52
N ILE A 85 -4.02 12.74 0.54
CA ILE A 85 -4.75 12.54 -0.72
C ILE A 85 -4.98 11.07 -0.99
N VAL A 86 -6.12 10.76 -1.61
CA VAL A 86 -6.40 9.48 -2.27
C VAL A 86 -6.50 9.76 -3.76
N PHE A 87 -5.78 9.00 -4.58
CA PHE A 87 -5.73 9.22 -6.02
C PHE A 87 -5.56 7.93 -6.81
N ASP A 88 -6.03 7.94 -8.05
CA ASP A 88 -5.74 6.90 -9.04
C ASP A 88 -4.54 7.30 -9.91
N VAL A 89 -3.67 6.34 -10.21
CA VAL A 89 -2.55 6.52 -11.13
C VAL A 89 -3.02 6.23 -12.56
N LEU A 90 -2.93 7.23 -13.44
CA LEU A 90 -3.46 7.17 -14.80
C LEU A 90 -2.38 6.85 -15.85
N SER A 91 -1.13 7.19 -15.57
CA SER A 91 0.00 7.04 -16.50
C SER A 91 1.14 6.23 -15.86
N GLY A 92 1.85 5.44 -16.68
CA GLY A 92 3.11 4.81 -16.28
C GLY A 92 4.27 5.80 -16.15
N GLU A 93 4.08 7.04 -16.59
CA GLU A 93 5.01 8.16 -16.37
C GLU A 93 4.83 8.82 -15.00
N SER A 94 3.86 8.36 -14.21
CA SER A 94 3.69 8.83 -12.84
C SER A 94 4.97 8.55 -12.04
N PRO A 95 5.50 9.54 -11.30
CA PRO A 95 6.66 9.31 -10.44
C PRO A 95 6.34 8.43 -9.23
N VAL A 96 5.06 8.15 -8.98
CA VAL A 96 4.57 7.36 -7.84
C VAL A 96 3.51 6.35 -8.29
N GLY A 97 3.68 5.10 -7.86
CA GLY A 97 2.76 3.99 -8.14
C GLY A 97 2.74 3.54 -9.59
N ASP A 98 2.09 2.41 -9.83
CA ASP A 98 1.91 1.87 -11.18
C ASP A 98 0.54 2.26 -11.73
N LYS A 99 0.44 2.36 -13.06
CA LYS A 99 -0.82 2.67 -13.75
C LYS A 99 -1.95 1.74 -13.31
N GLY A 100 -3.08 2.32 -12.92
CA GLY A 100 -4.27 1.61 -12.42
C GLY A 100 -4.30 1.39 -10.90
N HIS A 101 -3.21 1.73 -10.19
CA HIS A 101 -3.17 1.64 -8.74
C HIS A 101 -3.96 2.78 -8.11
N ARG A 102 -4.58 2.49 -6.96
CA ARG A 102 -5.22 3.50 -6.11
C ARG A 102 -4.38 3.69 -4.85
N MET A 103 -3.88 4.89 -4.70
CA MET A 103 -2.90 5.22 -3.66
C MET A 103 -3.51 6.17 -2.63
N ARG A 104 -2.93 6.14 -1.44
CA ARG A 104 -3.08 7.16 -0.41
C ARG A 104 -1.72 7.65 0.00
N LEU A 105 -1.50 8.96 -0.02
CA LEU A 105 -0.26 9.58 0.44
C LEU A 105 -0.52 10.63 1.51
N PHE A 106 0.39 10.71 2.47
CA PHE A 106 0.52 11.80 3.43
C PHE A 106 1.63 12.72 2.96
N LEU A 107 1.31 13.99 2.74
CA LEU A 107 2.15 14.93 2.04
C LEU A 107 2.36 16.19 2.87
N THR A 108 3.55 16.76 2.74
CA THR A 108 3.81 18.16 3.07
C THR A 108 3.11 19.07 2.06
N GLU A 109 3.03 20.38 2.34
CA GLU A 109 2.48 21.37 1.40
C GLU A 109 3.16 21.27 0.02
N ALA A 110 4.49 21.25 -0.02
CA ALA A 110 5.25 21.13 -1.28
C ALA A 110 5.02 19.79 -1.99
N GLY A 111 4.78 18.71 -1.23
CA GLY A 111 4.39 17.42 -1.79
C GLY A 111 3.01 17.48 -2.45
N TYR A 112 2.06 18.18 -1.82
CA TYR A 112 0.71 18.36 -2.35
C TYR A 112 0.69 19.25 -3.61
N GLU A 113 1.45 20.33 -3.65
CA GLU A 113 1.63 21.15 -4.86
C GLU A 113 2.09 20.31 -6.05
N LYS A 114 3.10 19.45 -5.85
CA LYS A 114 3.57 18.52 -6.89
C LYS A 114 2.49 17.51 -7.29
N ALA A 115 1.65 17.06 -6.36
CA ALA A 115 0.53 16.18 -6.70
C ALA A 115 -0.49 16.91 -7.61
N LEU A 116 -0.77 18.19 -7.35
CA LEU A 116 -1.62 19.02 -8.20
C LEU A 116 -1.03 19.22 -9.60
N GLU A 117 0.29 19.42 -9.71
CA GLU A 117 0.96 19.47 -11.02
C GLU A 117 0.81 18.18 -11.80
N ASN A 118 1.01 17.02 -11.15
CA ASN A 118 0.84 15.70 -11.77
C ASN A 118 -0.61 15.44 -12.18
N GLN A 119 -1.57 15.94 -11.39
CA GLN A 119 -2.98 15.92 -11.79
C GLN A 119 -3.23 16.78 -13.02
N GLY A 120 -2.64 17.99 -13.11
CA GLY A 120 -2.73 18.85 -14.28
C GLY A 120 -2.16 18.22 -15.56
N LYS A 121 -1.15 17.35 -15.41
CA LYS A 121 -0.56 16.54 -16.51
C LYS A 121 -1.34 15.25 -16.80
N ALA A 122 -2.45 14.98 -16.11
CA ALA A 122 -3.22 13.74 -16.18
C ALA A 122 -2.41 12.47 -15.87
N PHE A 123 -1.36 12.59 -15.06
CA PHE A 123 -0.60 11.43 -14.57
C PHE A 123 -1.32 10.72 -13.42
N ILE A 124 -2.05 11.50 -12.61
CA ILE A 124 -2.88 11.03 -11.51
C ILE A 124 -4.23 11.73 -11.52
N GLN A 125 -5.20 11.17 -10.81
CA GLN A 125 -6.48 11.82 -10.51
C GLN A 125 -6.74 11.77 -9.01
N ILE A 126 -6.74 12.93 -8.35
CA ILE A 126 -7.07 13.03 -6.93
C ILE A 126 -8.58 12.85 -6.77
N LEU A 127 -8.95 11.83 -6.00
CA LEU A 127 -10.33 11.46 -5.71
C LEU A 127 -10.79 12.11 -4.40
N ASN A 128 -9.89 12.21 -3.44
CA ASN A 128 -10.18 12.73 -2.12
C ASN A 128 -8.99 13.48 -1.55
N HIS A 129 -9.27 14.49 -0.75
CA HIS A 129 -8.30 15.29 -0.05
C HIS A 129 -8.79 15.59 1.36
N ALA A 130 -7.86 15.53 2.32
CA ALA A 130 -8.08 15.99 3.67
C ALA A 130 -6.89 16.82 4.15
N LYS A 131 -7.16 17.88 4.88
CA LYS A 131 -6.13 18.55 5.69
C LYS A 131 -5.77 17.69 6.88
N VAL A 132 -4.49 17.68 7.22
CA VAL A 132 -3.94 16.95 8.36
C VAL A 132 -3.54 17.97 9.42
N VAL A 133 -4.14 17.87 10.61
CA VAL A 133 -3.83 18.75 11.75
C VAL A 133 -3.56 17.89 12.96
N GLN A 134 -2.30 17.83 13.41
CA GLN A 134 -1.87 16.96 14.52
C GLN A 134 -2.30 15.48 14.33
N GLY A 135 -2.25 15.00 13.08
CA GLY A 135 -2.69 13.66 12.71
C GLY A 135 -4.20 13.44 12.61
N HIS A 136 -5.02 14.47 12.83
CA HIS A 136 -6.45 14.44 12.55
C HIS A 136 -6.75 14.82 11.09
N LEU A 137 -7.61 14.04 10.46
CA LEU A 137 -8.03 14.24 9.06
C LEU A 137 -9.29 15.11 9.00
N GLN A 138 -9.19 16.23 8.29
CA GLN A 138 -10.30 17.11 7.97
C GLN A 138 -10.58 17.04 6.48
N TYR A 139 -11.52 16.19 6.10
CA TYR A 139 -11.88 15.97 4.71
C TYR A 139 -12.59 17.18 4.10
N ASP A 140 -12.21 17.56 2.88
CA ASP A 140 -12.86 18.66 2.17
C ASP A 140 -14.29 18.32 1.78
N ARG A 141 -14.57 17.03 1.55
CA ARG A 141 -15.91 16.51 1.26
C ARG A 141 -16.13 15.25 2.09
N PRO A 142 -17.31 15.07 2.70
CA PRO A 142 -17.64 13.80 3.32
C PRO A 142 -17.63 12.71 2.25
N ASP A 143 -17.03 11.56 2.57
CA ASP A 143 -16.91 10.41 1.68
C ASP A 143 -18.29 9.97 1.19
N GLY A 144 -18.67 10.41 -0.01
CA GLY A 144 -19.79 9.85 -0.75
C GLY A 144 -19.35 8.47 -1.22
N TYR A 145 -19.70 7.44 -0.44
CA TYR A 145 -19.56 6.00 -0.71
C TYR A 145 -18.72 5.64 -1.95
N LEU A 146 -17.44 5.31 -1.70
CA LEU A 146 -16.56 4.61 -2.64
C LEU A 146 -16.98 3.15 -2.84
#